data_AF-A0A8H3PGH8-F1
#
_entry.id   AF-A0A8H3PGH8-F1
#
_cell.length_a   1.000
_cell.length_b   1.000
_cell.length_c   1.000
_cell.angle_alpha   90.00
_cell.angle_beta   90.00
_cell.angle_gamma   90.00
#
_symmetry.space_group_name_H-M   'P 1'
#
loop_
_entity.id
_entity.type
_entity.pdbx_description
1 polymer ?
#
loop_
_entity_poly.entity_id
_entity_poly.type
_entity_poly.pdbx_seq_one_letter_code
_entity_poly.pdbx_strand_id
1 'polypeptide(L)'
;MGPTLDPDFPCSVIISLPLPTHRLAFSALRALSVDAELSPLVHRTFSLVSPDASYGATTNNLTSGNAEARLTGEASLPEGADFAGDNEELTVLRTEYKATTNRMLRVAVNGFMESLGVVLGVMEELDVDVLGAG
;
A
#
# COMPACT_ATOMS: atom_id res chain seq x y z
N MET A 1 -23.66 2.23 0.58
CA MET A 1 -23.11 0.86 0.55
C MET A 1 -21.98 0.86 1.55
N GLY A 2 -22.14 0.24 2.72
CA GLY A 2 -21.10 0.23 3.76
C GLY A 2 -19.86 -0.54 3.29
N PRO A 3 -18.69 -0.36 3.93
CA PRO A 3 -17.53 -1.18 3.63
C PRO A 3 -17.92 -2.65 3.81
N THR A 4 -17.69 -3.47 2.79
CA THR A 4 -17.84 -4.91 2.87
C THR A 4 -16.80 -5.42 3.86
N LEU A 5 -17.18 -5.44 5.14
CA LEU A 5 -16.40 -6.02 6.22
C LEU A 5 -16.22 -7.49 5.91
N ASP A 6 -14.97 -7.92 5.78
CA ASP A 6 -14.62 -9.32 5.71
C ASP A 6 -14.96 -9.95 7.07
N PRO A 7 -15.90 -10.92 7.13
CA PRO A 7 -16.32 -11.50 8.40
C PRO A 7 -15.18 -12.22 9.13
N ASP A 8 -14.17 -12.70 8.40
CA ASP A 8 -13.02 -13.39 8.97
C ASP A 8 -11.97 -12.40 9.52
N PHE A 9 -11.95 -11.17 8.98
CA PHE A 9 -10.99 -10.12 9.38
C PHE A 9 -11.70 -8.78 9.61
N PRO A 10 -12.49 -8.65 10.70
CA PRO A 10 -13.35 -7.50 10.93
C PRO A 10 -12.60 -6.20 11.30
N CYS A 11 -11.33 -6.29 11.67
CA CYS A 11 -10.53 -5.12 12.07
C CYS A 11 -9.58 -4.73 10.94
N SER A 12 -9.58 -3.48 10.49
CA SER A 12 -8.66 -3.00 9.45
C SER A 12 -8.00 -1.67 9.78
N VAL A 13 -6.77 -1.47 9.29
CA VAL A 13 -6.11 -0.15 9.32
C VAL A 13 -5.36 0.09 8.02
N ILE A 14 -5.34 1.34 7.57
CA ILE A 14 -4.56 1.77 6.40
C ILE A 14 -3.55 2.78 6.90
N ILE A 15 -2.29 2.59 6.51
CA ILE A 15 -1.18 3.47 6.81
C ILE A 15 -0.69 4.05 5.49
N SER A 16 -0.65 5.37 5.39
CA SER A 16 -0.22 6.09 4.19
C SER A 16 1.03 6.89 4.55
N LEU A 17 2.16 6.54 3.92
CA LEU A 17 3.45 7.19 4.15
C LEU A 17 3.91 7.90 2.87
N PRO A 18 3.79 9.24 2.80
CA PRO A 18 4.36 9.99 1.69
C PRO A 18 5.89 9.97 1.79
N LEU A 19 6.55 9.63 0.68
CA LEU A 19 8.01 9.62 0.57
C LEU A 19 8.46 10.66 -0.47
N PRO A 20 9.68 11.23 -0.34
CA PRO A 20 10.10 12.35 -1.20
C PRO A 20 10.13 12.03 -2.69
N THR A 21 10.40 10.79 -3.07
CA THR A 21 10.53 10.35 -4.47
C THR A 21 9.89 8.99 -4.68
N HIS A 22 9.47 8.71 -5.93
CA HIS A 22 9.01 7.37 -6.32
C HIS A 22 10.10 6.31 -6.09
N ARG A 23 11.37 6.64 -6.32
CA ARG A 23 12.51 5.73 -6.06
C ARG A 23 12.53 5.26 -4.61
N LEU A 24 12.40 6.18 -3.66
CA LEU A 24 12.35 5.85 -2.22
C LEU A 24 11.08 5.04 -1.90
N ALA A 25 9.93 5.44 -2.43
CA ALA A 25 8.67 4.72 -2.23
C ALA A 25 8.70 3.28 -2.73
N PHE A 26 9.17 3.09 -3.96
CA PHE A 26 9.32 1.78 -4.58
C PHE A 26 10.36 0.92 -3.87
N SER A 27 11.50 1.50 -3.51
CA SER A 27 12.55 0.77 -2.78
C SER A 27 12.05 0.32 -1.41
N ALA A 28 11.27 1.16 -0.72
CA ALA A 28 10.72 0.84 0.60
C ALA A 28 9.68 -0.27 0.48
N LEU A 29 8.78 -0.19 -0.51
CA LEU A 29 7.84 -1.26 -0.82
C LEU A 29 8.55 -2.59 -1.05
N ARG A 30 9.61 -2.60 -1.87
CA ARG A 30 10.37 -3.82 -2.17
C ARG A 30 11.07 -4.39 -0.95
N ALA A 31 11.71 -3.55 -0.14
CA ALA A 31 12.37 -3.99 1.09
C ALA A 31 11.37 -4.57 2.11
N LEU A 32 10.23 -3.89 2.31
CA LEU A 32 9.20 -4.29 3.27
C LEU A 32 8.39 -5.51 2.79
N SER A 33 8.31 -5.76 1.48
CA SER A 33 7.60 -6.92 0.93
C SER A 33 8.31 -8.25 1.17
N VAL A 34 9.61 -8.23 1.47
CA VAL A 34 10.38 -9.45 1.81
C VAL A 34 10.06 -9.91 3.23
N ASP A 35 9.67 -8.98 4.11
CA ASP A 35 9.17 -9.30 5.43
C ASP A 35 7.76 -9.92 5.30
N ALA A 36 7.60 -11.15 5.78
CA ALA A 36 6.33 -11.84 5.76
C ALA A 36 5.57 -11.60 7.06
N GLU A 37 4.26 -11.35 6.97
CA GLU A 37 3.41 -11.33 8.15
C GLU A 37 3.36 -12.75 8.76
N LEU A 38 3.88 -12.89 9.98
CA LEU A 38 4.07 -14.20 10.63
C LEU A 38 2.76 -14.79 11.16
N SER A 39 1.73 -13.96 11.34
CA SER A 39 0.43 -14.37 11.89
C SER A 39 -0.59 -14.61 10.77
N PRO A 40 -1.20 -15.81 10.68
CA PRO A 40 -2.31 -16.04 9.74
C PRO A 40 -3.58 -15.28 10.13
N LEU A 41 -3.60 -14.68 11.31
CA LEU A 41 -4.69 -13.85 11.82
C LEU A 41 -4.59 -12.39 11.36
N VAL A 42 -3.59 -12.08 10.53
CA VAL A 42 -3.33 -10.76 9.94
C VAL A 42 -3.04 -10.92 8.46
N HIS A 43 -3.67 -10.08 7.65
CA HIS A 43 -3.31 -9.87 6.27
C HIS A 43 -2.73 -8.48 6.10
N ARG A 44 -1.59 -8.41 5.41
CA ARG A 44 -0.88 -7.18 5.07
C ARG A 44 -0.73 -7.09 3.55
N THR A 45 -1.01 -5.92 3.01
CA THR A 45 -0.85 -5.64 1.58
C THR A 45 -0.19 -4.28 1.38
N PHE A 46 0.78 -4.21 0.47
CA PHE A 46 1.47 -2.98 0.09
C PHE A 46 1.02 -2.52 -1.29
N SER A 47 0.94 -1.21 -1.47
CA SER A 47 0.65 -0.56 -2.74
C SER A 47 1.32 0.80 -2.76
N LEU A 48 1.67 1.31 -3.94
CA LEU A 48 2.01 2.72 -4.11
C LEU A 48 0.81 3.43 -4.71
N VAL A 49 0.54 4.64 -4.22
CA VAL A 49 -0.53 5.51 -4.71
C VAL A 49 0.01 6.90 -4.96
N SER A 50 -0.67 7.68 -5.81
CA SER A 50 -0.36 9.09 -5.97
C SER A 50 -0.85 9.89 -4.75
N PRO A 51 -0.22 11.03 -4.43
CA PRO A 51 -0.68 11.91 -3.35
C PRO A 51 -2.16 12.26 -3.48
N ASP A 52 -2.64 12.56 -4.69
CA ASP A 52 -4.04 12.91 -4.95
C ASP A 52 -5.01 11.77 -4.65
N ALA A 53 -4.60 10.52 -4.89
CA ALA A 53 -5.39 9.35 -4.52
C ALA A 53 -5.38 9.08 -3.01
N SER A 54 -4.35 9.55 -2.29
CA SER A 54 -4.19 9.33 -0.84
C SER A 54 -5.04 10.29 0.03
N TYR A 55 -5.32 11.51 -0.45
CA TYR A 55 -6.13 12.50 0.27
C TYR A 55 -7.65 12.35 0.08
N GLY A 56 -8.11 11.45 -0.80
CA GLY A 56 -9.52 11.29 -1.19
C GLY A 56 -10.44 10.58 -0.18
N ALA A 57 -9.96 10.20 1.01
CA ALA A 57 -10.73 9.36 1.94
C ALA A 57 -11.50 10.15 3.04
N THR A 58 -11.80 11.44 2.86
CA THR A 58 -12.63 12.19 3.83
C THR A 58 -13.53 13.24 3.16
N THR A 59 -14.86 13.02 3.23
CA THR A 59 -16.03 13.92 3.05
C THR A 59 -16.94 13.79 1.80
N ASN A 60 -18.15 13.25 2.05
CA ASN A 60 -19.52 13.59 1.60
C ASN A 60 -19.89 14.02 0.16
N ASN A 61 -20.80 13.22 -0.44
CA ASN A 61 -21.92 13.53 -1.35
C ASN A 61 -21.77 14.62 -2.46
N LEU A 62 -21.78 14.19 -3.72
CA LEU A 62 -22.82 14.55 -4.71
C LEU A 62 -22.80 13.56 -5.89
N THR A 63 -23.82 12.73 -6.00
CA THR A 63 -24.06 11.82 -7.13
C THR A 63 -24.75 12.60 -8.24
N SER A 64 -24.11 12.72 -9.40
CA SER A 64 -24.80 13.01 -10.66
C SER A 64 -23.97 12.40 -11.79
N GLY A 65 -24.62 11.63 -12.66
CA GLY A 65 -24.01 11.15 -13.92
C GLY A 65 -23.91 9.64 -14.05
N ASN A 66 -25.05 9.03 -14.35
CA ASN A 66 -25.21 7.83 -15.15
C ASN A 66 -24.12 7.60 -16.23
N ALA A 67 -23.50 6.42 -16.20
CA ALA A 67 -22.97 5.78 -17.41
C ALA A 67 -23.10 4.27 -17.26
N GLU A 68 -24.11 3.75 -17.97
CA GLU A 68 -24.43 2.34 -18.11
C GLU A 68 -23.44 1.69 -19.08
N ALA A 69 -22.76 0.63 -18.65
CA ALA A 69 -22.18 -0.34 -19.57
C ALA A 69 -22.27 -1.74 -18.96
N ARG A 70 -22.80 -2.64 -19.78
CA ARG A 70 -23.46 -3.90 -19.45
C ARG A 70 -22.65 -5.04 -20.11
N LEU A 71 -22.43 -6.13 -19.35
CA LEU A 71 -22.04 -7.49 -19.78
C LEU A 71 -20.65 -7.59 -20.47
N THR A 72 -19.77 -8.58 -20.26
CA THR A 72 -19.83 -10.05 -20.16
C THR A 72 -18.48 -10.50 -19.56
N GLY A 73 -18.39 -11.54 -18.72
CA GLY A 73 -18.10 -12.90 -19.19
C GLY A 73 -16.58 -13.15 -19.30
N GLU A 74 -16.09 -14.10 -18.49
CA GLU A 74 -14.76 -14.73 -18.52
C GLU A 74 -13.59 -14.04 -17.82
N ALA A 75 -13.31 -14.57 -16.62
CA ALA A 75 -12.08 -14.42 -15.88
C ALA A 75 -10.88 -14.90 -16.72
N SER A 76 -10.16 -13.93 -17.26
CA SER A 76 -8.77 -14.11 -17.69
C SER A 76 -7.91 -13.38 -16.68
N LEU A 77 -7.03 -14.15 -16.00
CA LEU A 77 -5.98 -13.59 -15.18
C LEU A 77 -5.16 -12.61 -16.03
N PRO A 78 -4.82 -11.41 -15.55
CA PRO A 78 -3.80 -10.62 -16.22
C PRO A 78 -2.45 -11.33 -15.98
N GLU A 79 -2.05 -12.13 -16.97
CA GLU A 79 -0.66 -12.46 -17.21
C GLU A 79 0.09 -11.16 -17.54
N GLY A 80 1.17 -10.88 -16.79
CA GLY A 80 2.00 -9.71 -16.99
C GLY A 80 1.58 -8.51 -16.14
N ALA A 81 1.77 -8.59 -14.82
CA ALA A 81 1.92 -7.38 -14.04
C ALA A 81 3.30 -6.80 -14.37
N ASP A 82 3.29 -5.86 -15.31
CA ASP A 82 4.42 -5.05 -15.72
C ASP A 82 5.21 -4.61 -14.47
N PHE A 83 6.45 -5.10 -14.36
CA PHE A 83 7.35 -4.65 -13.33
C PHE A 83 7.69 -3.18 -13.60
N ALA A 84 7.02 -2.28 -12.88
CA ALA A 84 7.49 -0.95 -12.48
C ALA A 84 8.22 -0.16 -13.59
N GLY A 85 7.45 0.50 -14.45
CA GLY A 85 7.94 1.59 -15.30
C GLY A 85 7.30 2.92 -14.89
N ASP A 86 8.11 3.81 -14.33
CA ASP A 86 8.00 5.27 -14.41
C ASP A 86 6.67 5.96 -14.06
N ASN A 87 5.93 5.48 -13.06
CA ASN A 87 4.94 6.35 -12.42
C ASN A 87 5.62 7.17 -11.32
N GLU A 88 6.37 8.19 -11.73
CA GLU A 88 7.07 9.16 -10.85
C GLU A 88 6.14 9.80 -9.80
N GLU A 89 4.84 9.78 -10.07
CA GLU A 89 3.77 10.30 -9.23
C GLU A 89 3.38 9.38 -8.06
N LEU A 90 3.79 8.10 -8.05
CA LEU A 90 3.45 7.13 -7.01
C LEU A 90 4.37 7.23 -5.80
N THR A 91 4.29 8.34 -5.08
CA THR A 91 5.20 8.66 -3.97
C THR A 91 4.68 8.25 -2.59
N VAL A 92 3.45 7.73 -2.49
CA VAL A 92 2.84 7.34 -1.22
C VAL A 92 2.85 5.83 -1.06
N LEU A 93 3.58 5.32 -0.07
CA LEU A 93 3.52 3.92 0.34
C LEU A 93 2.27 3.69 1.19
N ARG A 94 1.31 2.94 0.63
CA ARG A 94 0.07 2.54 1.30
C ARG A 94 0.17 1.10 1.76
N THR A 95 0.07 0.90 3.07
CA THR A 95 0.01 -0.41 3.72
C THR A 95 -1.39 -0.63 4.28
N GLU A 96 -2.06 -1.68 3.81
CA GLU A 96 -3.38 -2.08 4.28
C GLU A 96 -3.25 -3.33 5.15
N TYR A 97 -3.87 -3.27 6.34
CA TYR A 97 -3.94 -4.37 7.28
C TYR A 97 -5.38 -4.80 7.50
N LYS A 98 -5.59 -6.10 7.61
CA LYS A 98 -6.84 -6.71 8.10
C LYS A 98 -6.49 -7.76 9.15
N ALA A 99 -7.23 -7.83 10.24
CA ALA A 99 -6.99 -8.78 11.32
C ALA A 99 -8.26 -9.24 12.00
N THR A 100 -8.17 -10.38 12.68
CA THR A 100 -9.27 -10.92 13.50
C THR A 100 -9.59 -10.05 14.71
N THR A 101 -8.62 -9.32 15.25
CA THR A 101 -8.79 -8.45 16.42
C THR A 101 -7.94 -7.19 16.35
N ASN A 102 -8.39 -6.12 17.04
CA ASN A 102 -7.60 -4.91 17.26
C ASN A 102 -6.25 -5.19 17.95
N ARG A 103 -6.20 -6.20 18.83
CA ARG A 103 -4.95 -6.59 19.50
C ARG A 103 -3.93 -7.06 18.48
N MET A 104 -4.36 -7.86 17.51
CA MET A 104 -3.50 -8.40 16.47
C MET A 104 -3.02 -7.30 15.50
N LEU A 105 -3.89 -6.34 15.14
CA LEU A 105 -3.47 -5.14 14.40
C LEU A 105 -2.33 -4.41 15.11
N ARG A 106 -2.46 -4.20 16.42
CA ARG A 106 -1.42 -3.50 17.19
C ARG A 106 -0.08 -4.26 17.17
N VAL A 107 -0.11 -5.57 17.32
CA VAL A 107 1.11 -6.39 17.30
C VAL A 107 1.79 -6.32 15.93
N ALA A 108 1.03 -6.50 14.85
CA ALA A 108 1.55 -6.45 13.49
C ALA A 108 2.07 -5.06 13.08
N VAL A 109 1.33 -4.00 13.43
CA VAL A 109 1.73 -2.61 13.12
C VAL A 109 2.97 -2.20 13.90
N ASN A 110 3.14 -2.62 15.15
CA ASN A 110 4.36 -2.33 15.91
C ASN A 110 5.60 -2.95 15.25
N GLY A 111 5.54 -4.25 14.92
CA GLY A 111 6.66 -4.92 14.23
C GLY A 111 6.94 -4.30 12.85
N PHE A 112 5.90 -3.90 12.13
CA PHE A 112 6.07 -3.18 10.86
C PHE A 112 6.75 -1.83 11.02
N MET A 113 6.39 -1.05 12.03
CA MET A 113 7.02 0.26 12.29
C MET A 113 8.51 0.12 12.65
N GLU A 114 8.89 -0.96 13.34
CA GLU A 114 10.29 -1.30 13.58
C GLU A 114 11.02 -1.58 12.27
N SER A 115 10.49 -2.47 11.43
CA SER A 115 11.05 -2.77 10.10
C SER A 115 11.12 -1.54 9.20
N LEU A 116 10.08 -0.71 9.21
CA LEU A 116 10.01 0.55 8.47
C LEU A 116 11.09 1.54 8.91
N GLY A 117 11.30 1.68 10.22
CA GLY A 117 12.36 2.54 10.76
C GLY A 117 13.74 2.12 10.29
N VAL A 118 14.02 0.81 10.26
CA VAL A 118 15.29 0.27 9.73
C VAL A 118 15.43 0.58 8.24
N VAL A 119 14.39 0.32 7.43
CA VAL A 119 14.43 0.59 5.98
C VAL A 119 14.66 2.06 5.70
N LEU A 120 13.93 2.95 6.37
CA LEU A 120 14.08 4.39 6.17
C LEU A 120 15.42 4.92 6.68
N GLY A 121 15.94 4.41 7.80
CA GLY A 121 17.28 4.78 8.29
C GLY A 121 18.39 4.35 7.33
N VAL A 122 18.30 3.13 6.79
CA VAL A 122 19.23 2.66 5.74
C VAL A 122 19.11 3.51 4.48
N MET A 123 17.89 3.90 4.09
CA MET A 123 17.70 4.80 2.97
C MET A 123 18.32 6.17 3.24
N GLU A 124 18.10 6.77 4.39
CA GLU A 124 18.70 8.07 4.74
C GLU A 124 20.23 8.02 4.72
N GLU A 125 20.84 6.94 5.23
CA GLU A 125 22.29 6.77 5.24
C GLU A 125 22.88 6.40 3.87
N LEU A 126 22.13 5.72 3.00
CA LEU A 126 22.60 5.24 1.69
C LEU A 126 22.08 6.07 0.51
N ASP A 127 21.18 7.03 0.69
CA ASP A 127 20.73 7.98 -0.36
C ASP A 127 21.80 9.04 -0.67
N VAL A 128 23.07 8.67 -0.48
CA VAL A 128 24.24 9.37 -0.99
C VAL A 128 24.47 8.90 -2.43
N ASP A 129 23.73 9.50 -3.37
CA ASP A 129 23.88 9.45 -4.83
C ASP A 129 25.01 8.55 -5.38
N VAL A 130 24.75 7.25 -5.56
CA VAL A 130 25.71 6.34 -6.24
C VAL A 130 25.61 6.42 -7.77
N LEU A 131 24.58 7.09 -8.33
CA LEU A 131 24.38 7.19 -9.78
C LEU A 131 24.58 8.63 -10.31
N GLY A 132 25.77 9.18 -10.06
CA GLY A 132 26.28 10.41 -10.68
C GLY A 132 27.56 10.18 -11.50
N ALA A 133 27.78 8.96 -12.01
CA ALA A 133 28.91 8.65 -12.89
C ALA A 133 28.53 7.56 -13.91
N GLY A 134 28.18 8.00 -15.11
CA GLY A 134 27.92 7.17 -16.28
C GLY A 134 27.66 8.04 -17.50
#